data_AF-A0A956A7T0-F1
#
_entry.id   AF-A0A956A7T0-F1
#
_cell.length_a   1.000
_cell.length_b   1.000
_cell.length_c   1.000
_cell.angle_alpha   90.00
_cell.angle_beta   90.00
_cell.angle_gamma   90.00
#
_symmetry.space_group_name_H-M   'P 1'
#
loop_
_entity.id
_entity.type
_entity.pdbx_description
1 polymer ?
#
loop_
_entity_poly.entity_id
_entity_poly.type
_entity_poly.pdbx_seq_one_letter_code
_entity_poly.pdbx_strand_id
1 'polypeptide(L)'
;GWRTIARALRGGFGGGSGEVDDIVTATEVPGKWFVFGVALFGAGIAIVGEVWFHIPWYLGIVAVLMTFFLALVAARATGETDITPIGAMGKITQLTYGVLIPQSTAANLMTASITSNCATSSADLLTDLKSGYLLGANPRRQFVAQFLGIFAGTTAMVGGFYLFVPDPSVLGGAEYPAPAAQAWKAVAEVFKLGFENMHPTHRSLMLWGGLVGLALVLLEKLRPKSWKFNPVPSATGIGLGMILPFQYPFSLFIGALIAWAWKKKSPDHAETYLIPVAAGLIAGVSIIGVVAAILNNFVLK
;
A
#
# COMPACT_ATOMS: atom_id res chain seq x y z
N GLY A 1 -19.85 -0.69 -10.55
CA GLY A 1 -18.72 -1.10 -11.41
C GLY A 1 -18.44 0.00 -12.43
N TRP A 2 -18.78 -0.20 -13.70
CA TRP A 2 -18.50 0.76 -14.78
C TRP A 2 -19.29 2.10 -14.66
N ARG A 3 -20.53 2.06 -14.17
CA ARG A 3 -21.36 3.27 -13.96
C ARG A 3 -20.75 4.26 -12.96
N THR A 4 -19.99 3.78 -11.99
CA THR A 4 -19.31 4.62 -10.98
C THR A 4 -18.07 5.27 -11.58
N ILE A 5 -17.29 4.53 -12.37
CA ILE A 5 -16.14 5.05 -13.14
C ILE A 5 -16.62 6.10 -14.15
N ALA A 6 -17.72 5.83 -14.86
CA ALA A 6 -18.33 6.77 -15.78
C ALA A 6 -18.87 8.03 -15.08
N ARG A 7 -19.39 7.91 -13.85
CA ARG A 7 -19.78 9.07 -13.03
C ARG A 7 -18.58 9.87 -12.53
N ALA A 8 -17.49 9.22 -12.11
CA ALA A 8 -16.26 9.90 -11.72
C ALA A 8 -15.66 10.71 -12.87
N LEU A 9 -15.68 10.16 -14.09
CA LEU A 9 -15.24 10.86 -15.31
C LEU A 9 -16.18 12.01 -15.70
N ARG A 10 -17.49 11.92 -15.43
CA ARG A 10 -18.44 13.02 -15.68
C ARG A 10 -18.42 14.10 -14.60
N GLY A 11 -18.20 13.74 -13.34
CA GLY A 11 -18.15 14.67 -12.21
C GLY A 11 -16.98 15.65 -12.28
N GLY A 12 -15.85 15.26 -12.88
CA GLY A 12 -14.73 16.16 -13.15
C GLY A 12 -15.03 17.30 -14.14
N PHE A 13 -16.16 17.25 -14.84
CA PHE A 13 -16.57 18.21 -15.87
C PHE A 13 -17.99 18.79 -15.69
N GLY A 14 -18.73 18.39 -14.64
CA GLY A 14 -20.13 18.80 -14.46
C GLY A 14 -20.39 19.35 -13.06
N GLY A 15 -20.58 20.67 -12.97
CA GLY A 15 -21.07 21.32 -11.75
C GLY A 15 -22.53 20.96 -11.47
N GLY A 16 -22.79 20.43 -10.28
CA GLY A 16 -24.13 20.24 -9.74
C GLY A 16 -24.66 21.53 -9.14
N SER A 17 -25.92 21.86 -9.42
CA SER A 17 -26.58 23.11 -9.01
C SER A 17 -27.37 22.90 -7.71
N GLY A 18 -26.89 23.49 -6.61
CA GLY A 18 -27.61 23.61 -5.34
C GLY A 18 -26.81 24.42 -4.31
N GLU A 19 -27.45 25.23 -3.48
CA GLU A 19 -26.79 26.24 -2.61
C GLU A 19 -25.84 25.64 -1.54
N VAL A 20 -26.12 24.40 -1.07
CA VAL A 20 -25.23 23.61 -0.20
C VAL A 20 -24.13 22.92 -1.01
N ASP A 21 -24.46 22.50 -2.23
CA ASP A 21 -23.50 21.97 -3.21
C ASP A 21 -22.50 23.07 -3.61
N ASP A 22 -22.93 24.33 -3.70
CA ASP A 22 -22.11 25.47 -4.11
C ASP A 22 -21.04 25.82 -3.05
N ILE A 23 -21.34 25.72 -1.75
CA ILE A 23 -20.35 25.99 -0.68
C ILE A 23 -19.31 24.84 -0.58
N VAL A 24 -19.76 23.60 -0.74
CA VAL A 24 -18.88 22.42 -0.76
C VAL A 24 -18.01 22.45 -2.03
N THR A 25 -18.60 22.67 -3.20
CA THR A 25 -17.88 22.81 -4.49
C THR A 25 -16.93 24.03 -4.47
N ALA A 26 -17.30 25.13 -3.81
CA ALA A 26 -16.45 26.31 -3.68
C ALA A 26 -15.24 26.11 -2.73
N THR A 27 -15.25 25.09 -1.87
CA THR A 27 -14.15 24.76 -0.95
C THR A 27 -13.35 23.52 -1.37
N GLU A 28 -13.84 22.76 -2.35
CA GLU A 28 -13.14 21.63 -2.98
C GLU A 28 -11.88 22.05 -3.75
N VAL A 29 -10.98 21.09 -3.93
CA VAL A 29 -9.73 21.28 -4.70
C VAL A 29 -10.09 21.55 -6.17
N PRO A 30 -9.61 22.66 -6.78
CA PRO A 30 -9.99 23.01 -8.14
C PRO A 30 -9.58 21.93 -9.16
N GLY A 31 -10.48 21.54 -10.07
CA GLY A 31 -10.17 20.58 -11.13
C GLY A 31 -8.99 20.99 -12.03
N LYS A 32 -8.72 22.30 -12.15
CA LYS A 32 -7.52 22.82 -12.84
C LYS A 32 -6.21 22.36 -12.17
N TRP A 33 -6.18 22.26 -10.84
CA TRP A 33 -5.00 21.73 -10.12
C TRP A 33 -4.79 20.26 -10.41
N PHE A 34 -5.89 19.49 -10.53
CA PHE A 34 -5.82 18.10 -10.92
C PHE A 34 -5.24 17.94 -12.34
N VAL A 35 -5.78 18.65 -13.33
CA VAL A 35 -5.31 18.56 -14.72
C VAL A 35 -3.84 19.00 -14.83
N PHE A 36 -3.49 20.14 -14.23
CA PHE A 36 -2.11 20.63 -14.22
C PHE A 36 -1.17 19.69 -13.48
N GLY A 37 -1.58 19.18 -12.31
CA GLY A 37 -0.80 18.26 -11.50
C GLY A 37 -0.54 16.93 -12.22
N VAL A 38 -1.56 16.33 -12.83
CA VAL A 38 -1.41 15.09 -13.60
C VAL A 38 -0.48 15.30 -14.80
N ALA A 39 -0.61 16.42 -15.52
CA ALA A 39 0.28 16.73 -16.64
C ALA A 39 1.73 16.92 -16.18
N LEU A 40 1.96 17.78 -15.17
CA LEU A 40 3.30 18.11 -14.68
C LEU A 40 3.98 16.91 -14.01
N PHE A 41 3.33 16.29 -13.02
CA PHE A 41 3.92 15.18 -12.27
C PHE A 41 3.90 13.87 -13.06
N GLY A 42 2.91 13.65 -13.93
CA GLY A 42 2.91 12.51 -14.85
C GLY A 42 4.07 12.57 -15.84
N ALA A 43 4.34 13.74 -16.43
CA ALA A 43 5.52 13.95 -17.26
C ALA A 43 6.82 13.78 -16.45
N GLY A 44 6.88 14.34 -15.24
CA GLY A 44 8.02 14.17 -14.34
C GLY A 44 8.32 12.71 -14.01
N ILE A 45 7.29 11.92 -13.69
CA ILE A 45 7.42 10.48 -13.44
C ILE A 45 7.93 9.74 -14.69
N ALA A 46 7.42 10.08 -15.88
CA ALA A 46 7.87 9.46 -17.12
C ALA A 46 9.36 9.77 -17.40
N ILE A 47 9.78 11.02 -17.22
CA ILE A 47 11.18 11.46 -17.40
C ILE A 47 12.10 10.75 -16.38
N VAL A 48 11.71 10.73 -15.11
CA VAL A 48 12.48 10.03 -14.06
C VAL A 48 12.57 8.53 -14.37
N GLY A 49 11.48 7.92 -14.84
CA GLY A 49 11.43 6.52 -15.27
C GLY A 49 12.41 6.22 -16.40
N GLU A 50 12.52 7.10 -17.38
CA GLU A 50 13.44 6.95 -18.51
C GLU A 50 14.90 7.12 -18.10
N VAL A 51 15.20 8.19 -17.35
CA VAL A 51 16.58 8.54 -16.97
C VAL A 51 17.19 7.53 -16.00
N TRP A 52 16.43 7.11 -14.98
CA TRP A 52 16.97 6.31 -13.87
C TRP A 52 16.72 4.81 -14.01
N PHE A 53 15.69 4.41 -14.74
CA PHE A 53 15.25 3.01 -14.81
C PHE A 53 15.12 2.48 -16.24
N HIS A 54 15.53 3.28 -17.23
CA HIS A 54 15.49 2.93 -18.64
C HIS A 54 14.10 2.47 -19.10
N ILE A 55 13.04 3.05 -18.52
CA ILE A 55 11.66 2.82 -18.94
C ILE A 55 11.40 3.73 -20.15
N PRO A 56 11.11 3.21 -21.35
CA PRO A 56 10.77 4.04 -22.50
C PRO A 56 9.63 5.01 -22.17
N TRP A 57 9.73 6.26 -22.60
CA TRP A 57 8.76 7.32 -22.25
C TRP A 57 7.30 6.93 -22.50
N TYR A 58 7.01 6.20 -23.59
CA TYR A 58 5.66 5.74 -23.92
C TYR A 58 5.15 4.70 -22.90
N LEU A 59 6.04 3.85 -22.39
CA LEU A 59 5.73 2.95 -21.28
C LEU A 59 5.63 3.71 -19.95
N GLY A 60 6.35 4.81 -19.77
CA GLY A 60 6.12 5.73 -18.64
C GLY A 60 4.69 6.28 -18.63
N ILE A 61 4.19 6.72 -19.79
CA ILE A 61 2.81 7.21 -19.96
C ILE A 61 1.79 6.11 -19.64
N VAL A 62 2.03 4.87 -20.10
CA VAL A 62 1.15 3.73 -19.76
C VAL A 62 1.06 3.52 -18.25
N ALA A 63 2.16 3.68 -17.50
CA ALA A 63 2.15 3.52 -16.05
C ALA A 63 1.31 4.62 -15.37
N VAL A 64 1.45 5.86 -15.85
CA VAL A 64 0.63 6.99 -15.37
C VAL A 64 -0.85 6.76 -15.66
N LEU A 65 -1.20 6.23 -16.83
CA LEU A 65 -2.59 5.91 -17.17
C LEU A 65 -3.14 4.77 -16.32
N MET A 66 -2.37 3.69 -16.12
CA MET A 66 -2.75 2.58 -15.25
C MET A 66 -3.01 3.04 -13.81
N THR A 67 -2.18 3.97 -13.32
CA THR A 67 -2.33 4.56 -11.99
C THR A 67 -3.73 5.12 -11.76
N PHE A 68 -4.31 5.81 -12.73
CA PHE A 68 -5.66 6.37 -12.61
C PHE A 68 -6.71 5.29 -12.34
N PHE A 69 -6.67 4.18 -13.08
CA PHE A 69 -7.61 3.07 -12.91
C PHE A 69 -7.38 2.33 -11.59
N LEU A 70 -6.12 2.09 -11.23
CA LEU A 70 -5.77 1.36 -10.00
C LEU A 70 -6.07 2.20 -8.75
N ALA A 71 -5.91 3.53 -8.80
CA ALA A 71 -6.31 4.44 -7.73
C ALA A 71 -7.82 4.36 -7.44
N LEU A 72 -8.66 4.29 -8.47
CA LEU A 72 -10.11 4.11 -8.29
C LEU A 72 -10.45 2.78 -7.60
N VAL A 73 -9.77 1.70 -7.99
CA VAL A 73 -9.99 0.39 -7.37
C VAL A 73 -9.47 0.40 -5.93
N ALA A 74 -8.33 1.06 -5.65
CA ALA A 74 -7.75 1.16 -4.32
C ALA A 74 -8.67 1.95 -3.39
N ALA A 75 -9.06 3.16 -3.79
CA ALA A 75 -9.98 4.01 -3.04
C ALA A 75 -11.29 3.30 -2.69
N ARG A 76 -11.83 2.52 -3.63
CA ARG A 76 -13.04 1.72 -3.37
C ARG A 76 -12.79 0.58 -2.40
N ALA A 77 -11.72 -0.20 -2.60
CA ALA A 77 -11.38 -1.30 -1.72
C ALA A 77 -11.18 -0.77 -0.29
N THR A 78 -10.38 0.28 -0.13
CA THR A 78 -10.16 0.93 1.17
C THR A 78 -11.47 1.44 1.78
N GLY A 79 -12.35 2.07 0.99
CA GLY A 79 -13.65 2.52 1.49
C GLY A 79 -14.60 1.39 1.91
N GLU A 80 -14.48 0.19 1.33
CA GLU A 80 -15.33 -0.98 1.64
C GLU A 80 -14.75 -1.85 2.76
N THR A 81 -13.42 -1.93 2.86
CA THR A 81 -12.73 -2.92 3.72
C THR A 81 -11.81 -2.31 4.76
N ASP A 82 -11.60 -0.99 4.73
CA ASP A 82 -10.61 -0.26 5.53
C ASP A 82 -9.16 -0.71 5.26
N ILE A 83 -8.92 -1.40 4.14
CA ILE A 83 -7.61 -1.94 3.74
C ILE A 83 -7.29 -1.59 2.28
N THR A 84 -6.15 -0.94 2.07
CA THR A 84 -5.62 -0.63 0.74
C THR A 84 -4.87 -1.83 0.14
N PRO A 85 -5.26 -2.36 -1.03
CA PRO A 85 -4.68 -3.58 -1.60
C PRO A 85 -3.37 -3.33 -2.37
N ILE A 86 -2.37 -2.70 -1.73
CA ILE A 86 -1.11 -2.25 -2.35
C ILE A 86 -0.40 -3.39 -3.10
N GLY A 87 -0.29 -4.54 -2.45
CA GLY A 87 0.40 -5.71 -3.00
C GLY A 87 -0.33 -6.37 -4.17
N ALA A 88 -1.64 -6.12 -4.35
CA ALA A 88 -2.38 -6.58 -5.53
C ALA A 88 -2.25 -5.58 -6.67
N MET A 89 -2.37 -4.28 -6.39
CA MET A 89 -2.19 -3.21 -7.38
C MET A 89 -0.81 -3.27 -8.04
N GLY A 90 0.24 -3.40 -7.24
CA GLY A 90 1.61 -3.55 -7.75
C GLY A 90 1.73 -4.74 -8.70
N LYS A 91 1.18 -5.91 -8.32
CA LYS A 91 1.23 -7.11 -9.15
C LYS A 91 0.51 -6.97 -10.49
N ILE A 92 -0.64 -6.28 -10.55
CA ILE A 92 -1.33 -6.02 -11.83
C ILE A 92 -0.40 -5.31 -12.81
N THR A 93 0.33 -4.30 -12.32
CA THR A 93 1.32 -3.58 -13.13
C THR A 93 2.54 -4.43 -13.42
N GLN A 94 3.07 -5.20 -12.45
CA GLN A 94 4.18 -6.12 -12.71
C GLN A 94 3.86 -7.17 -13.78
N LEU A 95 2.65 -7.72 -13.80
CA LEU A 95 2.20 -8.65 -14.84
C LEU A 95 2.15 -7.96 -16.20
N THR A 96 1.64 -6.73 -16.24
CA THR A 96 1.54 -5.93 -17.48
C THR A 96 2.92 -5.61 -18.05
N TYR A 97 3.82 -5.08 -17.22
CA TYR A 97 5.18 -4.73 -17.63
C TYR A 97 6.09 -5.94 -17.79
N GLY A 98 5.74 -7.07 -17.17
CA GLY A 98 6.37 -8.35 -17.43
C GLY A 98 6.18 -8.82 -18.88
N VAL A 99 5.10 -8.39 -19.54
CA VAL A 99 4.87 -8.64 -20.96
C VAL A 99 5.43 -7.50 -21.83
N LEU A 100 5.28 -6.25 -21.42
CA LEU A 100 5.70 -5.09 -22.21
C LEU A 100 7.22 -4.87 -22.23
N ILE A 101 7.92 -5.17 -21.14
CA ILE A 101 9.38 -5.00 -21.00
C ILE A 101 9.99 -6.13 -20.14
N PRO A 102 9.89 -7.41 -20.59
CA PRO A 102 10.33 -8.56 -19.80
C PRO A 102 11.80 -8.48 -19.37
N GLN A 103 12.66 -7.87 -20.19
CA GLN A 103 14.11 -7.88 -20.01
C GLN A 103 14.61 -7.14 -18.77
N SER A 104 13.80 -6.25 -18.16
CA SER A 104 14.23 -5.37 -17.08
C SER A 104 13.43 -5.57 -15.79
N THR A 105 14.06 -6.23 -14.81
CA THR A 105 13.54 -6.37 -13.44
C THR A 105 13.33 -5.00 -12.79
N ALA A 106 14.25 -4.05 -13.01
CA ALA A 106 14.18 -2.70 -12.47
C ALA A 106 12.98 -1.93 -13.06
N ALA A 107 12.79 -1.96 -14.38
CA ALA A 107 11.65 -1.31 -15.03
C ALA A 107 10.32 -1.91 -14.54
N ASN A 108 10.25 -3.25 -14.39
CA ASN A 108 9.08 -3.94 -13.85
C ASN A 108 8.75 -3.49 -12.42
N LEU A 109 9.75 -3.46 -11.53
CA LEU A 109 9.57 -3.05 -10.13
C LEU A 109 9.18 -1.56 -10.01
N MET A 110 9.81 -0.70 -10.79
CA MET A 110 9.59 0.74 -10.68
C MET A 110 8.25 1.18 -11.25
N THR A 111 7.82 0.59 -12.37
CA THR A 111 6.49 0.84 -12.93
C THR A 111 5.39 0.36 -12.00
N ALA A 112 5.58 -0.82 -11.37
CA ALA A 112 4.70 -1.27 -10.30
C ALA A 112 4.67 -0.31 -9.11
N SER A 113 5.85 0.18 -8.67
CA SER A 113 5.97 1.14 -7.57
C SER A 113 5.26 2.46 -7.87
N ILE A 114 5.38 2.99 -9.10
CA ILE A 114 4.66 4.19 -9.55
C ILE A 114 3.15 3.99 -9.34
N THR A 115 2.61 2.89 -9.87
CA THR A 115 1.16 2.65 -9.80
C THR A 115 0.67 2.37 -8.39
N SER A 116 1.38 1.55 -7.61
CA SER A 116 0.96 1.17 -6.26
C SER A 116 1.04 2.34 -5.30
N ASN A 117 2.12 3.14 -5.34
CA ASN A 117 2.29 4.27 -4.42
C ASN A 117 1.28 5.37 -4.71
N CYS A 118 0.98 5.63 -5.98
CA CYS A 118 -0.05 6.59 -6.34
C CYS A 118 -1.46 6.08 -5.96
N ALA A 119 -1.74 4.80 -6.16
CA ALA A 119 -3.02 4.21 -5.76
C ALA A 119 -3.21 4.24 -4.23
N THR A 120 -2.16 3.93 -3.47
CA THR A 120 -2.16 4.03 -2.00
C THR A 120 -2.32 5.46 -1.54
N SER A 121 -1.53 6.39 -2.09
CA SER A 121 -1.63 7.81 -1.74
C SER A 121 -3.05 8.33 -2.01
N SER A 122 -3.68 7.90 -3.11
CA SER A 122 -5.08 8.27 -3.40
C SER A 122 -6.07 7.71 -2.38
N ALA A 123 -5.84 6.51 -1.85
CA ALA A 123 -6.69 5.92 -0.82
C ALA A 123 -6.51 6.62 0.53
N ASP A 124 -5.26 6.91 0.91
CA ASP A 124 -4.93 7.62 2.15
C ASP A 124 -5.47 9.06 2.13
N LEU A 125 -5.35 9.75 0.98
CA LEU A 125 -5.96 11.06 0.78
C LEU A 125 -7.48 11.03 0.95
N LEU A 126 -8.16 9.95 0.53
CA LEU A 126 -9.61 9.81 0.70
C LEU A 126 -9.98 9.71 2.19
N THR A 127 -9.24 8.92 2.97
CA THR A 127 -9.48 8.78 4.41
C THR A 127 -9.15 10.06 5.18
N ASP A 128 -8.08 10.75 4.77
CA ASP A 128 -7.67 12.01 5.37
C ASP A 128 -8.69 13.11 5.10
N LEU A 129 -9.13 13.26 3.85
CA LEU A 129 -10.13 14.26 3.48
C LEU A 129 -11.47 13.98 4.16
N LYS A 130 -11.83 12.69 4.33
CA LYS A 130 -13.03 12.32 5.09
C LYS A 130 -12.92 12.75 6.55
N SER A 131 -11.78 12.46 7.19
CA SER A 131 -11.52 12.84 8.58
C SER A 131 -11.47 14.36 8.75
N GLY A 132 -10.78 15.05 7.84
CA GLY A 132 -10.72 16.51 7.79
C GLY A 132 -12.10 17.14 7.63
N TYR A 133 -12.93 16.60 6.74
CA TYR A 133 -14.32 17.04 6.58
C TYR A 133 -15.14 16.88 7.87
N LEU A 134 -15.03 15.74 8.56
CA LEU A 134 -15.71 15.50 9.83
C LEU A 134 -15.24 16.45 10.96
N LEU A 135 -13.99 16.91 10.90
CA LEU A 135 -13.38 17.85 11.84
C LEU A 135 -13.53 19.33 11.41
N GLY A 136 -14.19 19.60 10.28
CA GLY A 136 -14.36 20.97 9.76
C GLY A 136 -13.09 21.60 9.17
N ALA A 137 -12.09 20.79 8.79
CA ALA A 137 -10.88 21.25 8.13
C ALA A 137 -11.16 21.74 6.70
N ASN A 138 -10.39 22.73 6.24
CA ASN A 138 -10.49 23.24 4.87
C ASN A 138 -9.78 22.28 3.88
N PRO A 139 -10.50 21.68 2.91
CA PRO A 139 -9.92 20.67 2.01
C PRO A 139 -8.74 21.17 1.18
N ARG A 140 -8.76 22.43 0.71
CA ARG A 140 -7.65 23.01 -0.07
C ARG A 140 -6.38 23.15 0.75
N ARG A 141 -6.51 23.65 1.99
CA ARG A 141 -5.36 23.80 2.89
C ARG A 141 -4.79 22.44 3.26
N GLN A 142 -5.67 21.46 3.50
CA GLN A 142 -5.27 20.08 3.77
C GLN A 142 -4.51 19.47 2.59
N PHE A 143 -5.02 19.62 1.36
CA PHE A 143 -4.35 19.16 0.15
C PHE A 143 -2.95 19.79 -0.02
N VAL A 144 -2.83 21.11 0.17
CA VAL A 144 -1.52 21.80 0.09
C VAL A 144 -0.58 21.31 1.19
N ALA A 145 -1.07 21.13 2.41
CA ALA A 145 -0.25 20.61 3.52
C ALA A 145 0.25 19.18 3.24
N GLN A 146 -0.61 18.29 2.75
CA GLN A 146 -0.23 16.94 2.36
C GLN A 146 0.79 16.96 1.20
N PHE A 147 0.56 17.79 0.19
CA PHE A 147 1.48 17.96 -0.94
C PHE A 147 2.87 18.41 -0.48
N LEU A 148 2.94 19.42 0.40
CA LEU A 148 4.21 19.87 0.99
C LEU A 148 4.85 18.79 1.86
N GLY A 149 4.02 18.01 2.58
CA GLY A 149 4.44 16.89 3.40
C GLY A 149 5.15 15.79 2.61
N ILE A 150 4.85 15.60 1.32
CA ILE A 150 5.53 14.62 0.45
C ILE A 150 7.03 14.88 0.43
N PHE A 151 7.47 16.14 0.33
CA PHE A 151 8.90 16.47 0.25
C PHE A 151 9.62 16.14 1.55
N ALA A 152 9.08 16.58 2.69
CA ALA A 152 9.64 16.29 4.00
C ALA A 152 9.64 14.78 4.29
N GLY A 153 8.54 14.09 3.96
CA GLY A 153 8.41 12.64 4.10
C GLY A 153 9.39 11.89 3.21
N THR A 154 9.59 12.32 1.97
CA THR A 154 10.56 11.72 1.04
C THR A 154 11.98 11.85 1.58
N THR A 155 12.38 13.05 2.03
CA THR A 155 13.71 13.27 2.60
C THR A 155 13.93 12.44 3.86
N ALA A 156 12.95 12.42 4.77
CA ALA A 156 13.02 11.63 6.00
C ALA A 156 13.07 10.13 5.72
N MET A 157 12.28 9.63 4.76
CA MET A 157 12.20 8.20 4.44
C MET A 157 13.46 7.72 3.71
N VAL A 158 13.93 8.46 2.71
CA VAL A 158 15.17 8.11 1.99
C VAL A 158 16.38 8.20 2.92
N GLY A 159 16.48 9.28 3.71
CA GLY A 159 17.54 9.44 4.71
C GLY A 159 17.50 8.33 5.76
N GLY A 160 16.31 8.05 6.30
CA GLY A 160 16.09 6.95 7.24
C GLY A 160 16.49 5.59 6.67
N PHE A 161 16.10 5.30 5.43
CA PHE A 161 16.48 4.06 4.76
C PHE A 161 18.01 3.87 4.75
N TYR A 162 18.78 4.89 4.35
CA TYR A 162 20.24 4.79 4.35
C TYR A 162 20.89 4.84 5.74
N LEU A 163 20.19 5.31 6.78
CA LEU A 163 20.66 5.22 8.17
C LEU A 163 20.51 3.80 8.73
N PHE A 164 19.49 3.07 8.31
CA PHE A 164 19.23 1.70 8.78
C PHE A 164 19.85 0.63 7.87
N VAL A 165 19.84 0.84 6.56
CA VAL A 165 20.29 -0.15 5.57
C VAL A 165 21.63 0.30 5.00
N PRO A 166 22.75 -0.32 5.43
CA PRO A 166 24.08 0.09 5.00
C PRO A 166 24.35 -0.21 3.53
N ASP A 167 23.83 -1.33 3.01
CA ASP A 167 23.98 -1.73 1.61
C ASP A 167 22.75 -2.51 1.10
N PRO A 168 22.27 -2.31 -0.13
CA PRO A 168 21.13 -3.06 -0.66
C PRO A 168 21.30 -4.58 -0.66
N SER A 169 22.53 -5.12 -0.65
CA SER A 169 22.80 -6.56 -0.61
C SER A 169 22.43 -7.21 0.72
N VAL A 170 22.29 -6.44 1.81
CA VAL A 170 21.86 -6.99 3.11
C VAL A 170 20.35 -7.30 3.14
N LEU A 171 19.58 -6.78 2.18
CA LEU A 171 18.15 -7.03 2.05
C LEU A 171 17.87 -8.49 1.66
N GLY A 172 17.02 -9.16 2.44
CA GLY A 172 16.76 -10.59 2.35
C GLY A 172 17.58 -11.42 3.35
N GLY A 173 18.51 -10.79 4.08
CA GLY A 173 19.26 -11.43 5.17
C GLY A 173 18.45 -11.57 6.46
N ALA A 174 19.06 -12.17 7.49
CA ALA A 174 18.41 -12.37 8.80
C ALA A 174 18.08 -11.05 9.51
N GLU A 175 18.94 -10.05 9.38
CA GLU A 175 18.78 -8.73 10.01
C GLU A 175 17.80 -7.83 9.24
N TYR A 176 17.82 -7.91 7.90
CA TYR A 176 16.90 -7.16 7.03
C TYR A 176 16.10 -8.09 6.09
N PRO A 177 15.15 -8.90 6.59
CA PRO A 177 14.48 -9.92 5.78
C PRO A 177 13.69 -9.37 4.60
N ALA A 178 13.14 -8.15 4.71
CA ALA A 178 12.42 -7.43 3.67
C ALA A 178 11.46 -8.31 2.81
N PRO A 179 10.58 -9.13 3.41
CA PRO A 179 9.88 -10.20 2.69
C PRO A 179 8.94 -9.68 1.58
N ALA A 180 8.33 -8.50 1.77
CA ALA A 180 7.54 -7.86 0.74
C ALA A 180 8.38 -7.47 -0.49
N ALA A 181 9.58 -6.91 -0.26
CA ALA A 181 10.50 -6.55 -1.35
C ALA A 181 10.99 -7.80 -2.09
N GLN A 182 11.31 -8.88 -1.36
CA GLN A 182 11.70 -10.16 -1.96
C GLN A 182 10.58 -10.75 -2.81
N ALA A 183 9.32 -10.67 -2.36
CA ALA A 183 8.18 -11.15 -3.14
C ALA A 183 7.99 -10.36 -4.44
N TRP A 184 8.14 -9.03 -4.40
CA TRP A 184 8.04 -8.19 -5.59
C TRP A 184 9.19 -8.44 -6.56
N LYS A 185 10.42 -8.56 -6.03
CA LYS A 185 11.61 -8.92 -6.81
C LYS A 185 11.44 -10.26 -7.51
N ALA A 186 10.98 -11.28 -6.79
CA ALA A 186 10.76 -12.61 -7.35
C ALA A 186 9.77 -12.57 -8.53
N VAL A 187 8.66 -11.82 -8.42
CA VAL A 187 7.72 -11.66 -9.55
C VAL A 187 8.42 -11.02 -10.75
N ALA A 188 9.18 -9.95 -10.55
CA ALA A 188 9.89 -9.27 -11.63
C ALA A 188 10.97 -10.16 -12.28
N GLU A 189 11.69 -10.96 -11.50
CA GLU A 189 12.69 -11.93 -11.99
C GLU A 189 12.03 -13.07 -12.79
N VAL A 190 10.86 -13.54 -12.39
CA VAL A 190 10.10 -14.56 -13.14
C VAL A 190 9.73 -14.07 -14.53
N PHE A 191 9.37 -12.80 -14.70
CA PHE A 191 9.09 -12.25 -16.03
C PHE A 191 10.35 -12.05 -16.88
N LYS A 192 11.50 -11.78 -16.24
CA LYS A 192 12.78 -11.62 -16.94
C LYS A 192 13.39 -12.93 -17.37
N LEU A 193 13.44 -13.89 -16.45
CA LEU A 193 14.11 -15.17 -16.65
C LEU A 193 13.16 -16.24 -17.19
N GLY A 194 11.84 -16.04 -17.06
CA GLY A 194 10.83 -17.04 -17.41
C GLY A 194 10.60 -18.05 -16.28
N PHE A 195 9.41 -18.67 -16.28
CA PHE A 195 9.01 -19.66 -15.29
C PHE A 195 9.90 -20.90 -15.28
N GLU A 196 10.54 -21.21 -16.40
CA GLU A 196 11.44 -22.36 -16.54
C GLU A 196 12.73 -22.22 -15.74
N ASN A 197 13.17 -20.99 -15.48
CA ASN A 197 14.35 -20.69 -14.66
C ASN A 197 14.04 -20.64 -13.16
N MET A 198 12.77 -20.80 -12.75
CA MET A 198 12.44 -20.99 -11.35
C MET A 198 12.80 -22.40 -10.88
N HIS A 199 13.36 -22.51 -9.68
CA HIS A 199 13.58 -23.80 -9.03
C HIS A 199 12.28 -24.63 -9.05
N PRO A 200 12.30 -25.92 -9.43
CA PRO A 200 11.09 -26.75 -9.55
C PRO A 200 10.22 -26.73 -8.29
N THR A 201 10.84 -26.69 -7.11
CA THR A 201 10.14 -26.58 -5.81
C THR A 201 9.34 -25.28 -5.68
N HIS A 202 9.82 -24.15 -6.20
CA HIS A 202 9.06 -22.90 -6.15
C HIS A 202 7.79 -22.99 -6.98
N ARG A 203 7.86 -23.65 -8.14
CA ARG A 203 6.69 -23.88 -9.01
C ARG A 203 5.65 -24.77 -8.33
N SER A 204 6.09 -25.86 -7.71
CA SER A 204 5.17 -26.74 -6.99
C SER A 204 4.55 -26.06 -5.76
N LEU A 205 5.34 -25.30 -4.99
CA LEU A 205 4.84 -24.54 -3.84
C LEU A 205 3.87 -23.44 -4.25
N MET A 206 4.09 -22.78 -5.40
CA MET A 206 3.15 -21.79 -5.93
C MET A 206 1.80 -22.44 -6.29
N LEU A 207 1.82 -23.60 -6.93
CA LEU A 207 0.60 -24.35 -7.27
C LEU A 207 -0.13 -24.81 -6.01
N TRP A 208 0.56 -25.49 -5.09
CA TRP A 208 -0.04 -25.97 -3.85
C TRP A 208 -0.51 -24.84 -2.95
N GLY A 209 0.28 -23.78 -2.82
CA GLY A 209 -0.10 -22.58 -2.08
C GLY A 209 -1.33 -21.90 -2.68
N GLY A 210 -1.41 -21.83 -4.01
CA GLY A 210 -2.60 -21.34 -4.72
C GLY A 210 -3.83 -22.20 -4.49
N LEU A 211 -3.69 -23.53 -4.55
CA LEU A 211 -4.78 -24.48 -4.29
C LEU A 211 -5.27 -24.43 -2.84
N VAL A 212 -4.34 -24.39 -1.87
CA VAL A 212 -4.68 -24.26 -0.45
C VAL A 212 -5.35 -22.91 -0.18
N GLY A 213 -4.81 -21.82 -0.73
CA GLY A 213 -5.41 -20.49 -0.61
C GLY A 213 -6.82 -20.44 -1.20
N LEU A 214 -7.01 -21.01 -2.40
CA LEU A 214 -8.33 -21.12 -3.03
C LEU A 214 -9.28 -21.97 -2.18
N ALA A 215 -8.82 -23.12 -1.67
CA ALA A 215 -9.62 -23.98 -0.81
C ALA A 215 -10.06 -23.26 0.47
N LEU A 216 -9.16 -22.52 1.13
CA LEU A 216 -9.48 -21.74 2.33
C LEU A 216 -10.51 -20.64 2.04
N VAL A 217 -10.34 -19.89 0.95
CA VAL A 217 -11.29 -18.84 0.54
C VAL A 217 -12.65 -19.43 0.16
N LEU A 218 -12.67 -20.56 -0.54
CA LEU A 218 -13.91 -21.26 -0.89
C LEU A 218 -14.61 -21.81 0.36
N LEU A 219 -13.86 -22.40 1.30
CA LEU A 219 -14.40 -22.84 2.58
C LEU A 219 -15.02 -21.69 3.37
N GLU A 220 -14.36 -20.53 3.39
CA GLU A 220 -14.88 -19.32 4.04
C GLU A 220 -16.17 -18.83 3.39
N LYS A 221 -16.25 -18.84 2.05
CA LYS A 221 -17.43 -18.39 1.28
C LYS A 221 -18.59 -19.38 1.27
N LEU A 222 -18.31 -20.67 1.14
CA LEU A 222 -19.31 -21.74 1.02
C LEU A 222 -19.79 -22.23 2.39
N ARG A 223 -19.34 -21.62 3.49
CA ARG A 223 -19.71 -22.05 4.84
C ARG A 223 -21.23 -21.95 5.06
N PRO A 224 -21.87 -22.98 5.64
CA PRO A 224 -23.25 -22.89 6.10
C PRO A 224 -23.38 -21.82 7.19
N LYS A 225 -24.38 -20.94 7.09
CA LYS A 225 -24.68 -19.91 8.11
C LYS A 225 -25.04 -20.50 9.49
N SER A 226 -25.28 -21.81 9.57
CA SER A 226 -25.60 -22.55 10.79
C SER A 226 -24.39 -22.86 11.68
N TRP A 227 -23.16 -22.65 11.22
CA TRP A 227 -21.97 -22.83 12.04
C TRP A 227 -21.80 -21.68 13.04
N LYS A 228 -22.11 -21.95 14.32
CA LYS A 228 -22.05 -20.99 15.43
C LYS A 228 -20.62 -20.55 15.79
N PHE A 229 -19.63 -21.38 15.52
CA PHE A 229 -18.21 -21.08 15.63
C PHE A 229 -17.56 -21.21 14.25
N ASN A 230 -16.60 -20.34 13.93
CA ASN A 230 -15.84 -20.42 12.68
C ASN A 230 -14.54 -21.22 12.94
N PRO A 231 -14.46 -22.51 12.58
CA PRO A 231 -13.24 -23.30 12.71
C PRO A 231 -12.23 -23.02 11.59
N VAL A 232 -12.62 -22.29 10.54
CA VAL A 232 -11.74 -22.00 9.40
C VAL A 232 -10.78 -20.88 9.80
N PRO A 233 -9.46 -21.13 9.83
CA PRO A 233 -8.50 -20.09 10.12
C PRO A 233 -8.53 -19.00 9.04
N SER A 234 -8.21 -17.76 9.40
CA SER A 234 -8.11 -16.69 8.42
C SER A 234 -7.03 -17.02 7.39
N ALA A 235 -7.41 -17.10 6.10
CA ALA A 235 -6.48 -17.30 5.01
C ALA A 235 -5.40 -16.21 4.98
N THR A 236 -5.81 -14.95 5.22
CA THR A 236 -4.90 -13.81 5.34
C THR A 236 -3.96 -13.95 6.53
N GLY A 237 -4.47 -14.39 7.69
CA GLY A 237 -3.65 -14.63 8.89
C GLY A 237 -2.59 -15.70 8.67
N ILE A 238 -2.95 -16.83 8.05
CA ILE A 238 -2.00 -17.88 7.67
C ILE A 238 -0.96 -17.34 6.69
N GLY A 239 -1.40 -16.63 5.65
CA GLY A 239 -0.51 -16.05 4.65
C GLY A 239 0.52 -15.09 5.26
N LEU A 240 0.07 -14.19 6.13
CA LEU A 240 0.97 -13.27 6.86
C LEU A 240 1.95 -14.02 7.76
N GLY A 241 1.49 -15.06 8.47
CA GLY A 241 2.34 -15.89 9.34
C GLY A 241 3.44 -16.63 8.58
N MET A 242 3.19 -17.03 7.33
CA MET A 242 4.19 -17.73 6.49
C MET A 242 5.22 -16.78 5.87
N ILE A 243 4.89 -15.51 5.72
CA ILE A 243 5.76 -14.51 5.05
C ILE A 243 6.61 -13.74 6.06
N LEU A 244 6.10 -13.49 7.26
CA LEU A 244 6.77 -12.68 8.26
C LEU A 244 7.74 -13.50 9.12
N PRO A 245 8.91 -12.95 9.48
CA PRO A 245 9.77 -13.54 10.49
C PRO A 245 9.01 -13.80 11.79
N PHE A 246 9.27 -14.95 12.43
CA PHE A 246 8.48 -15.47 13.58
C PHE A 246 8.21 -14.44 14.69
N GLN A 247 9.17 -13.55 14.96
CA GLN A 247 9.03 -12.50 15.96
C GLN A 247 7.81 -11.58 15.74
N TYR A 248 7.43 -11.30 14.47
CA TYR A 248 6.31 -10.40 14.18
C TYR A 248 4.96 -11.07 14.44
N PRO A 249 4.63 -12.26 13.86
CA PRO A 249 3.39 -12.96 14.20
C PRO A 249 3.28 -13.29 15.68
N PHE A 250 4.40 -13.64 16.33
CA PHE A 250 4.40 -13.92 17.77
C PHE A 250 4.08 -12.67 18.61
N SER A 251 4.65 -11.52 18.26
CA SER A 251 4.32 -10.24 18.91
C SER A 251 2.86 -9.84 18.70
N LEU A 252 2.34 -10.02 17.48
CA LEU A 252 0.92 -9.81 17.17
C LEU A 252 0.02 -10.73 17.99
N PHE A 253 0.40 -11.99 18.16
CA PHE A 253 -0.33 -12.96 18.98
C PHE A 253 -0.38 -12.53 20.45
N ILE A 254 0.76 -12.14 21.04
CA ILE A 254 0.80 -11.61 22.41
C ILE A 254 -0.06 -10.36 22.54
N GLY A 255 0.06 -9.41 21.60
CA GLY A 255 -0.77 -8.20 21.58
C GLY A 255 -2.26 -8.52 21.51
N ALA A 256 -2.65 -9.51 20.69
CA ALA A 256 -4.03 -9.98 20.59
C ALA A 256 -4.53 -10.65 21.89
N LEU A 257 -3.68 -11.42 22.58
CA LEU A 257 -4.02 -12.02 23.89
C LEU A 257 -4.24 -10.94 24.95
N ILE A 258 -3.37 -9.92 24.99
CA ILE A 258 -3.51 -8.78 25.90
C ILE A 258 -4.82 -8.03 25.60
N ALA A 259 -5.09 -7.74 24.32
CA ALA A 259 -6.31 -7.09 23.87
C ALA A 259 -7.57 -7.89 24.25
N TRP A 260 -7.53 -9.22 24.07
CA TRP A 260 -8.62 -10.12 24.43
C TRP A 260 -8.87 -10.15 25.94
N ALA A 261 -7.81 -10.28 26.75
CA ALA A 261 -7.90 -10.26 28.20
C ALA A 261 -8.42 -8.92 28.72
N TRP A 262 -7.97 -7.81 28.13
CA TRP A 262 -8.44 -6.46 28.47
C TRP A 262 -9.93 -6.30 28.14
N LYS A 263 -10.37 -6.67 26.93
CA LYS A 263 -11.79 -6.65 26.55
C LYS A 263 -12.67 -7.50 27.47
N LYS A 264 -12.16 -8.65 27.94
CA LYS A 264 -12.88 -9.52 28.87
C LYS A 264 -13.00 -8.90 30.27
N LYS A 265 -11.99 -8.16 30.73
CA LYS A 265 -11.96 -7.57 32.08
C LYS A 265 -12.66 -6.22 32.15
N SER A 266 -12.54 -5.39 31.12
CA SER A 266 -13.08 -4.02 31.10
C SER A 266 -13.44 -3.59 29.66
N PRO A 267 -14.63 -3.95 29.16
CA PRO A 267 -15.06 -3.68 27.79
C PRO A 267 -15.01 -2.19 27.41
N ASP A 268 -15.66 -1.33 28.20
CA ASP A 268 -15.79 0.12 27.90
C ASP A 268 -14.42 0.83 27.87
N HIS A 269 -13.53 0.41 28.78
CA HIS A 269 -12.15 0.91 28.83
C HIS A 269 -11.35 0.43 27.62
N ALA A 270 -11.49 -0.84 27.24
CA ALA A 270 -10.79 -1.38 26.08
C ALA A 270 -11.28 -0.75 24.77
N GLU A 271 -12.57 -0.47 24.63
CA GLU A 271 -13.13 0.20 23.45
C GLU A 271 -12.53 1.59 23.24
N THR A 272 -12.31 2.33 24.33
CA THR A 272 -11.78 3.70 24.28
C THR A 272 -10.25 3.73 24.10
N TYR A 273 -9.51 2.88 24.82
CA TYR A 273 -8.04 3.04 24.96
C TYR A 273 -7.20 1.99 24.24
N LEU A 274 -7.76 0.85 23.82
CA LEU A 274 -6.97 -0.23 23.22
C LEU A 274 -6.25 0.22 21.94
N ILE A 275 -6.98 0.90 21.04
CA ILE A 275 -6.43 1.36 19.76
C ILE A 275 -5.36 2.45 19.98
N PRO A 276 -5.61 3.53 20.76
CA PRO A 276 -4.59 4.52 21.05
C PRO A 276 -3.33 3.95 21.70
N VAL A 277 -3.47 3.02 22.65
CA VAL A 277 -2.31 2.41 23.32
C VAL A 277 -1.51 1.54 22.36
N ALA A 278 -2.18 0.70 21.55
CA ALA A 278 -1.49 -0.11 20.55
C ALA A 278 -0.77 0.77 19.51
N ALA A 279 -1.42 1.83 19.02
CA ALA A 279 -0.81 2.79 18.10
C ALA A 279 0.40 3.50 18.73
N GLY A 280 0.29 3.91 19.99
CA GLY A 280 1.38 4.53 20.74
C GLY A 280 2.58 3.62 20.93
N LEU A 281 2.36 2.32 21.19
CA LEU A 281 3.44 1.33 21.29
C LEU A 281 4.15 1.12 19.95
N ILE A 282 3.40 1.00 18.85
CA ILE A 282 3.96 0.85 17.49
C ILE A 282 4.78 2.10 17.11
N ALA A 283 4.22 3.30 17.34
CA ALA A 283 4.91 4.56 17.10
C ALA A 283 6.17 4.70 17.98
N GLY A 284 6.07 4.33 19.27
CA GLY A 284 7.17 4.40 20.22
C GLY A 284 8.36 3.52 19.82
N VAL A 285 8.12 2.27 19.44
CA VAL A 285 9.18 1.37 18.93
C VAL A 285 9.86 1.98 17.70
N SER A 286 9.10 2.57 16.79
CA SER A 286 9.63 3.20 15.58
C SER A 286 10.50 4.43 15.89
N ILE A 287 10.04 5.31 16.79
CA ILE A 287 10.79 6.51 17.21
C ILE A 287 12.09 6.12 17.91
N ILE A 288 12.03 5.18 18.87
CA ILE A 288 13.22 4.69 19.57
C ILE A 288 14.19 4.01 18.59
N GLY A 289 13.69 3.29 17.59
CA GLY A 289 14.52 2.73 16.52
C GLY A 289 15.32 3.80 15.77
N VAL A 290 14.70 4.93 15.41
CA VAL A 290 15.39 6.06 14.75
C VAL A 290 16.43 6.68 15.68
N VAL A 291 16.09 6.92 16.94
CA VAL A 291 17.03 7.47 17.93
C VAL A 291 18.23 6.53 18.10
N ALA A 292 18.00 5.23 18.24
CA ALA A 292 19.05 4.22 18.37
C ALA A 292 19.94 4.18 17.12
N ALA A 293 19.37 4.26 15.92
CA ALA A 293 20.16 4.31 14.68
C ALA A 293 21.03 5.56 14.58
N ILE A 294 20.51 6.72 15.01
CA ILE A 294 21.31 7.96 15.06
C ILE A 294 22.45 7.82 16.07
N LEU A 295 22.17 7.30 17.28
CA LEU A 295 23.18 7.12 18.31
C LEU A 295 24.28 6.14 17.87
N ASN A 296 23.91 4.99 17.29
CA ASN A 296 24.87 4.01 16.81
C ASN A 296 25.73 4.52 15.65
N ASN A 297 25.14 5.22 14.67
CA ASN A 297 25.88 5.68 13.50
C ASN A 297 26.75 6.92 13.75
N PHE A 298 26.32 7.82 14.65
CA PHE A 298 26.97 9.13 14.83
C PHE A 298 27.67 9.32 16.17
N VAL A 299 27.23 8.67 17.25
CA VAL A 299 27.73 8.93 18.62
C VAL A 299 28.60 7.79 19.14
N LEU A 300 28.18 6.54 18.92
CA LEU A 300 28.80 5.34 19.50
C LEU A 300 29.79 4.65 18.55
N LYS A 301 30.33 5.38 17.57
CA LYS A 301 31.32 4.85 16.61
C LYS A 301 32.45 4.07 17.30
#